data_AF-A0A6G2HJG1-F1
#
_entry.id   AF-A0A6G2HJG1-F1
#
_cell.length_a   1.000
_cell.length_b   1.000
_cell.length_c   1.000
_cell.angle_alpha   90.00
_cell.angle_beta   90.00
_cell.angle_gamma   90.00
#
_symmetry.space_group_name_H-M   'P 1'
#
loop_
_entity.id
_entity.type
_entity.pdbx_description
1 polymer ?
#
loop_
_entity_poly.entity_id
_entity_poly.type
_entity_poly.pdbx_seq_one_letter_code
_entity_poly.pdbx_strand_id
1 'polypeptide(L)'
;MLGLDGVLDALDYDGFGSREYRVGTNAEYAVYVEYGTASNQAQPYLRPAVEKALSEFDRYTREVDSPDELVEHLAVKIEEYAKKNAPVDTGNLRASISAQRVA
;
A
#
# COMPACT_ATOMS: atom_id res chain seq x y z
N MET A 1 5.04 2.07 36.46
CA MET A 1 5.06 2.94 35.27
C MET A 1 4.25 2.21 34.23
N LEU A 2 3.10 2.73 33.80
CA LEU A 2 2.33 2.11 32.72
C LEU A 2 3.20 2.19 31.46
N GLY A 3 3.72 1.05 31.01
CA GLY A 3 4.46 0.96 29.75
C GLY A 3 3.54 1.27 28.57
N LEU A 4 4.14 1.56 27.41
CA LEU A 4 3.38 1.78 26.18
C LEU A 4 2.38 0.64 25.92
N ASP A 5 2.82 -0.60 26.14
CA ASP A 5 1.99 -1.81 26.02
C ASP A 5 0.72 -1.77 26.89
N GLY A 6 0.80 -1.26 28.12
CA GLY A 6 -0.36 -1.16 29.01
C GLY A 6 -1.32 -0.02 28.66
N VAL A 7 -0.83 1.01 27.96
CA VAL A 7 -1.69 2.09 27.42
C VAL A 7 -2.41 1.61 26.16
N LEU A 8 -1.73 0.84 25.30
CA LEU A 8 -2.31 0.28 24.08
C LEU A 8 -3.38 -0.77 24.40
N ASP A 9 -3.14 -1.64 25.38
CA ASP A 9 -4.12 -2.64 25.84
C ASP A 9 -5.37 -1.99 26.47
N ALA A 10 -5.20 -0.94 27.28
CA ALA A 10 -6.32 -0.21 27.88
C ALA A 10 -7.19 0.58 26.87
N LEU A 11 -6.64 0.89 25.69
CA LEU A 11 -7.35 1.54 24.60
C LEU A 11 -8.02 0.56 23.63
N ASP A 12 -7.94 -0.77 23.89
CA ASP A 12 -8.35 -1.82 22.94
C ASP A 12 -7.73 -1.61 21.55
N TYR A 13 -6.47 -1.15 21.52
CA TYR A 13 -5.78 -0.83 20.28
C TYR A 13 -5.53 -2.08 19.44
N ASP A 14 -5.22 -3.21 20.08
CA ASP A 14 -5.03 -4.51 19.41
C ASP A 14 -6.33 -5.04 18.78
N GLY A 15 -7.51 -4.63 19.29
CA GLY A 15 -8.82 -4.92 18.67
C GLY A 15 -9.10 -4.08 17.42
N PHE A 16 -8.45 -2.91 17.29
CA PHE A 16 -8.59 -1.96 16.20
C PHE A 16 -7.49 -2.13 15.12
N GLY A 17 -7.28 -3.34 14.63
CA GLY A 17 -6.33 -3.55 13.51
C GLY A 17 -6.00 -5.01 13.21
N SER A 18 -7.01 -5.83 12.92
CA SER A 18 -6.80 -7.26 12.61
C SER A 18 -6.43 -7.54 11.15
N ARG A 19 -6.53 -6.53 10.27
CA ARG A 19 -6.33 -6.69 8.83
C ARG A 19 -5.05 -5.98 8.38
N GLU A 20 -4.09 -6.79 7.95
CA GLU A 20 -2.90 -6.33 7.24
C GLU A 20 -3.00 -6.67 5.75
N TYR A 21 -2.51 -5.79 4.89
CA TYR A 21 -2.41 -6.03 3.45
C TYR A 21 -0.97 -5.76 2.97
N ARG A 22 -0.47 -6.63 2.11
CA ARG A 22 0.77 -6.45 1.35
C ARG A 22 0.43 -5.99 -0.06
N VAL A 23 0.97 -4.85 -0.46
CA VAL A 23 0.83 -4.33 -1.83
C VAL A 23 2.18 -4.34 -2.52
N GLY A 24 2.29 -5.02 -3.66
CA GLY A 24 3.55 -5.15 -4.38
C GLY A 24 3.43 -6.04 -5.60
N THR A 25 4.58 -6.50 -6.09
CA THR A 25 4.68 -7.39 -7.26
C THR A 25 5.73 -8.48 -6.98
N ASN A 26 5.59 -9.62 -7.62
CA ASN A 26 6.59 -10.69 -7.64
C ASN A 26 7.57 -10.56 -8.83
N ALA A 27 7.46 -9.51 -9.66
CA ALA A 27 8.39 -9.24 -10.72
C ALA A 27 9.73 -8.77 -10.13
N GLU A 28 10.76 -9.62 -10.19
CA GLU A 28 12.08 -9.34 -9.58
C GLU A 28 12.72 -8.03 -10.07
N TYR A 29 12.50 -7.69 -11.35
CA TYR A 29 13.06 -6.47 -11.94
C TYR A 29 12.37 -5.18 -11.47
N ALA A 30 11.23 -5.27 -10.78
CA ALA A 30 10.43 -4.13 -10.38
C ALA A 30 11.16 -3.16 -9.45
N VAL A 31 12.08 -3.67 -8.61
CA VAL A 31 12.92 -2.84 -7.75
C VAL A 31 13.80 -1.88 -8.55
N TYR A 32 14.35 -2.33 -9.68
CA TYR A 32 15.16 -1.50 -10.56
C TYR A 32 14.32 -0.47 -11.31
N VAL A 33 13.05 -0.77 -11.57
CA VAL A 33 12.11 0.21 -12.15
C VAL A 33 11.78 1.29 -11.14
N GLU A 34 11.47 0.93 -9.89
CA GLU A 34 11.09 1.86 -8.83
C GLU A 34 12.20 2.83 -8.42
N TYR A 35 13.46 2.35 -8.40
CA TYR A 35 14.62 3.10 -7.90
C TYR A 35 15.64 3.49 -8.97
N GLY A 36 15.53 2.94 -10.18
CA GLY A 36 16.51 3.14 -11.25
C GLY A 36 17.75 2.26 -11.08
N THR A 37 18.67 2.39 -12.03
CA THR A 37 19.98 1.72 -12.03
C THR A 37 21.07 2.71 -12.43
N ALA A 38 22.34 2.28 -12.40
CA ALA A 38 23.46 3.11 -12.85
C ALA A 38 23.31 3.58 -14.31
N SER A 39 22.56 2.85 -15.15
CA SER A 39 22.43 3.13 -16.58
C SER A 39 21.06 3.68 -16.97
N ASN A 40 20.03 3.54 -16.14
CA ASN A 40 18.66 3.95 -16.45
C ASN A 40 18.04 4.72 -15.27
N GLN A 41 17.34 5.82 -15.57
CA GLN A 41 16.62 6.59 -14.56
C GLN A 41 15.46 5.80 -13.96
N ALA A 42 15.10 6.13 -12.71
CA ALA A 42 13.95 5.55 -12.03
C ALA A 42 12.64 5.92 -12.73
N GLN A 43 11.72 4.96 -12.78
CA GLN A 43 10.32 5.15 -13.20
C GLN A 43 9.41 4.66 -12.06
N PRO A 44 9.37 5.41 -10.93
CA PRO A 44 8.65 4.98 -9.74
C PRO A 44 7.16 4.86 -10.01
N TYR A 45 6.56 3.79 -9.50
CA TYR A 45 5.15 3.48 -9.69
C TYR A 45 4.46 3.18 -8.36
N LEU A 46 5.16 2.56 -7.40
CA LEU A 46 4.60 2.15 -6.12
C LEU A 46 4.65 3.28 -5.08
N ARG A 47 5.79 3.96 -4.88
CA ARG A 47 5.85 5.08 -3.91
C ARG A 47 4.87 6.21 -4.26
N PRO A 48 4.78 6.68 -5.51
CA PRO A 48 3.80 7.71 -5.88
C PRO A 48 2.35 7.23 -5.70
N ALA A 49 2.09 5.92 -5.80
CA ALA A 49 0.78 5.35 -5.54
C ALA A 49 0.41 5.41 -4.05
N VAL A 50 1.36 5.12 -3.16
CA VAL A 50 1.20 5.26 -1.70
C VAL A 50 0.97 6.72 -1.33
N GLU A 51 1.83 7.62 -1.80
CA GLU A 51 1.70 9.06 -1.54
C GLU A 51 0.32 9.59 -1.95
N LYS A 52 -0.16 9.18 -3.13
CA LYS A 52 -1.49 9.56 -3.62
C LYS A 52 -2.63 8.96 -2.79
N ALA A 53 -2.52 7.69 -2.38
CA ALA A 53 -3.52 7.09 -1.51
C ALA A 53 -3.58 7.81 -0.16
N LEU A 54 -2.43 8.21 0.40
CA LEU A 54 -2.33 8.96 1.64
C LEU A 54 -2.84 10.40 1.50
N SER A 55 -2.62 11.08 0.37
CA SER A 55 -3.16 12.42 0.16
C SER A 55 -4.70 12.43 0.11
N GLU A 56 -5.30 11.30 -0.26
CA GLU A 56 -6.75 11.11 -0.32
C GLU A 56 -7.32 10.43 0.94
N PHE A 57 -6.49 10.22 1.97
CA PHE A 57 -6.85 9.48 3.19
C PHE A 57 -8.11 10.04 3.86
N ASP A 58 -8.18 11.35 4.06
CA ASP A 58 -9.33 12.02 4.67
C ASP A 58 -10.62 11.80 3.87
N ARG A 59 -10.54 11.64 2.55
CA ARG A 59 -11.72 11.29 1.75
C ARG A 59 -12.15 9.86 2.05
N TYR A 60 -11.20 8.92 2.04
CA TYR A 60 -11.51 7.51 2.27
C TYR A 60 -12.07 7.24 3.66
N THR A 61 -11.62 7.97 4.69
CA THR A 61 -12.18 7.84 6.05
C THR A 61 -13.66 8.25 6.13
N ARG A 62 -14.19 9.00 5.15
CA ARG A 62 -15.61 9.36 5.06
C ARG A 62 -16.42 8.39 4.19
N GLU A 63 -15.75 7.52 3.45
CA GLU A 63 -16.37 6.56 2.53
C GLU A 63 -16.55 5.16 3.15
N VAL A 64 -15.92 4.89 4.29
CA VAL A 64 -15.91 3.58 4.95
C VAL A 64 -16.35 3.68 6.41
N ASP A 65 -16.92 2.59 6.94
CA ASP A 65 -17.53 2.57 8.27
C ASP A 65 -16.59 2.00 9.36
N SER A 66 -15.46 1.40 8.96
CA SER A 66 -14.50 0.82 9.89
C SER A 66 -13.03 0.97 9.47
N PRO A 67 -12.08 0.92 10.42
CA PRO A 67 -10.64 0.93 10.09
C PRO A 67 -10.20 -0.28 9.26
N ASP A 68 -10.80 -1.44 9.48
CA ASP A 68 -10.56 -2.65 8.69
C ASP A 68 -10.93 -2.44 7.20
N GLU A 69 -12.06 -1.79 6.92
CA GLU A 69 -12.47 -1.41 5.57
C GLU A 69 -11.58 -0.33 4.98
N LEU A 70 -11.10 0.62 5.81
CA LEU A 70 -10.17 1.66 5.37
C LEU A 70 -8.85 1.06 4.88
N VAL A 71 -8.27 0.11 5.63
CA VAL A 71 -7.02 -0.55 5.25
C VAL A 71 -7.19 -1.32 3.94
N GLU A 72 -8.30 -2.06 3.79
CA GLU A 72 -8.63 -2.74 2.54
C GLU A 72 -8.80 -1.74 1.37
N HIS A 73 -9.54 -0.65 1.59
CA HIS A 73 -9.75 0.38 0.57
C HIS A 73 -8.43 1.02 0.14
N LEU A 74 -7.57 1.38 1.10
CA LEU A 74 -6.24 1.94 0.83
C LEU A 74 -5.39 0.95 0.03
N ALA A 75 -5.36 -0.33 0.41
CA ALA A 75 -4.59 -1.34 -0.29
C ALA A 75 -5.03 -1.48 -1.77
N VAL A 76 -6.35 -1.52 -2.01
CA VAL A 76 -6.92 -1.55 -3.36
C VAL A 76 -6.58 -0.29 -4.15
N LYS A 77 -6.62 0.90 -3.52
CA LYS A 77 -6.27 2.17 -4.19
C LYS A 77 -4.79 2.27 -4.52
N ILE A 78 -3.91 1.80 -3.63
CA ILE A 78 -2.47 1.72 -3.89
C ILE A 78 -2.21 0.80 -5.08
N GLU A 79 -2.85 -0.38 -5.13
CA GLU A 79 -2.75 -1.28 -6.29
C GLU A 79 -3.20 -0.58 -7.58
N GLU A 80 -4.38 0.06 -7.56
CA GLU A 80 -4.95 0.78 -8.70
C GLU A 80 -4.00 1.87 -9.22
N TYR A 81 -3.47 2.70 -8.33
CA TYR A 81 -2.55 3.77 -8.69
C TYR A 81 -1.19 3.23 -9.14
N ALA A 82 -0.67 2.19 -8.50
CA ALA A 82 0.58 1.56 -8.89
C ALA A 82 0.47 0.96 -10.30
N LYS A 83 -0.67 0.33 -10.63
CA LYS A 83 -0.96 -0.17 -11.98
C LYS A 83 -1.05 0.95 -13.02
N LYS A 84 -1.63 2.10 -12.67
CA LYS A 84 -1.72 3.27 -13.56
C LYS A 84 -0.36 3.91 -13.81
N ASN A 85 0.50 3.93 -12.81
CA ASN A 85 1.84 4.53 -12.89
C ASN A 85 2.88 3.59 -13.50
N ALA A 86 2.64 2.27 -13.48
CA ALA A 86 3.58 1.29 -13.98
C ALA A 86 3.82 1.45 -15.50
N PRO A 87 5.09 1.47 -15.96
CA PRO A 87 5.42 1.60 -17.37
C PRO A 87 4.88 0.41 -18.19
N VAL A 88 4.34 0.70 -19.37
CA VAL A 88 3.64 -0.26 -20.23
C VAL A 88 4.58 -0.75 -21.34
N ASP A 89 5.59 -1.54 -20.96
CA ASP A 89 6.52 -2.13 -21.95
C ASP A 89 5.95 -3.47 -22.48
N THR A 90 5.70 -4.43 -21.59
CA THR A 90 5.05 -5.71 -21.90
C THR A 90 3.77 -5.96 -21.10
N GLY A 91 3.38 -5.01 -20.25
CA GLY A 91 2.25 -5.13 -19.33
C GLY A 91 2.46 -6.12 -18.17
N ASN A 92 3.54 -6.91 -18.15
CA ASN A 92 3.83 -7.90 -17.11
C ASN A 92 3.97 -7.28 -15.71
N LEU A 93 4.70 -6.16 -15.61
CA LEU A 93 4.82 -5.44 -14.34
C LEU A 93 3.45 -4.99 -13.83
N ARG A 94 2.67 -4.32 -14.69
CA ARG A 94 1.32 -3.86 -14.34
C ARG A 94 0.39 -5.01 -13.93
N ALA A 95 0.43 -6.13 -14.65
CA ALA A 95 -0.42 -7.28 -14.37
C ALA A 95 -0.06 -8.00 -13.06
N SER A 96 1.19 -7.92 -12.62
CA SER A 96 1.69 -8.60 -11.42
C SER A 96 1.56 -7.80 -10.13
N ILE A 97 1.21 -6.51 -10.20
CA ILE A 97 0.94 -5.70 -9.02
C ILE A 97 -0.38 -6.16 -8.38
N SER A 98 -0.38 -6.45 -7.08
CA SER A 98 -1.57 -6.85 -6.34
C SER A 98 -1.52 -6.42 -4.88
N ALA A 99 -2.70 -6.17 -4.30
CA ALA A 99 -2.95 -6.08 -2.89
C ALA A 99 -3.43 -7.45 -2.37
N GLN A 100 -2.71 -7.99 -1.39
CA GLN A 100 -2.99 -9.30 -0.80
C GLN A 100 -3.15 -9.16 0.71
N ARG A 101 -4.27 -9.63 1.25
CA ARG A 101 -4.46 -9.70 2.70
C ARG A 101 -3.44 -10.67 3.30
N VAL A 102 -2.76 -10.25 4.36
CA VAL A 102 -1.89 -11.10 5.17
C VAL A 102 -2.78 -11.85 6.17
N ALA A 103 -2.62 -13.17 6.22
CA ALA A 103 -3.44 -14.06 7.04
C ALA A 103 -2.98 -14.10 8.50
#